data_AF-U7NN19-F1
#
_entry.id   AF-U7NN19-F1
#
_cell.length_a   1.000
_cell.length_b   1.000
_cell.length_c   1.000
_cell.angle_alpha   90.00
_cell.angle_beta   90.00
_cell.angle_gamma   90.00
#
_symmetry.space_group_name_H-M   'P 1'
#
loop_
_entity.id
_entity.type
_entity.pdbx_description
1 polymer ?
#
loop_
_entity_poly.entity_id
_entity_poly.type
_entity_poly.pdbx_seq_one_letter_code
_entity_poly.pdbx_strand_id
1 'polypeptide(L)'
;MLTWATLDEWHYQVSLELRTALNSCGRKAAALHRDMLQEGRPVRASAGSFQNALTPSTDTHHLRLDEFWGVLDLINNKPVLHSICRQLDLLIAPSPLVSEDPQADLLGAFSERNGELAETQHLLVSVINRTTKESVDGARQSLLREIYEDFCESLSLLFKLEQACLARQGGSLVNGDADWSQRYDILQSSVQAKLQNLKEHGTCLQGLSNRVLSAALESDGCSQLSAPNFLKLLFLDQSRSVAKAFAKSLGYRLGPLPLLNWQPERQDLIQSYSQLESRQADTAEKISNALRDQQITQAELSEIYQELVDEHQAQVSLVMNSGALPYRPKHEEF
;
A
#
# COMPACT_ATOMS: atom_id res chain seq x y z
N MET A 1 -2.65 -9.17 11.31
CA MET A 1 -2.13 -7.95 10.66
C MET A 1 -2.90 -6.74 11.18
N LEU A 2 -2.41 -5.52 11.03
CA LEU A 2 -3.06 -4.28 11.48
C LEU A 2 -4.31 -3.98 10.65
N THR A 3 -5.37 -4.71 10.91
CA THR A 3 -6.67 -4.43 10.33
C THR A 3 -7.40 -3.46 11.25
N TRP A 4 -8.05 -2.46 10.66
CA TRP A 4 -9.05 -1.69 11.37
C TRP A 4 -10.26 -2.58 11.65
N ALA A 5 -10.83 -2.45 12.85
CA ALA A 5 -11.86 -3.34 13.32
C ALA A 5 -13.17 -3.14 12.56
N THR A 6 -13.39 -1.95 11.98
CA THR A 6 -14.61 -1.60 11.25
C THR A 6 -14.33 -0.86 9.94
N LEU A 7 -15.31 -0.88 9.03
CA LEU A 7 -15.27 -0.11 7.77
C LEU A 7 -15.22 1.40 8.04
N ASP A 8 -15.85 1.87 9.12
CA ASP A 8 -15.87 3.28 9.50
C ASP A 8 -14.50 3.75 10.00
N GLU A 9 -13.82 2.93 10.80
CA GLU A 9 -12.42 3.16 11.20
C GLU A 9 -11.50 3.18 9.98
N TRP A 10 -11.67 2.24 9.04
CA TRP A 10 -10.88 2.23 7.81
C TRP A 10 -11.09 3.51 6.99
N HIS A 11 -12.35 3.93 6.79
CA HIS A 11 -12.66 5.16 6.07
C HIS A 11 -12.10 6.40 6.77
N TYR A 12 -12.19 6.46 8.10
CA TYR A 12 -11.62 7.55 8.88
C TYR A 12 -10.10 7.64 8.68
N GLN A 13 -9.39 6.51 8.69
CA GLN A 13 -7.94 6.46 8.53
C GLN A 13 -7.51 6.84 7.11
N VAL A 14 -8.20 6.32 6.09
CA VAL A 14 -7.99 6.75 4.69
C VAL A 14 -8.20 8.25 4.53
N SER A 15 -9.22 8.82 5.18
CA SER A 15 -9.51 10.25 5.15
C SER A 15 -8.45 11.07 5.88
N LEU A 16 -7.90 10.56 6.98
CA LEU A 16 -6.82 11.19 7.73
C LEU A 16 -5.52 11.21 6.93
N GLU A 17 -5.13 10.09 6.30
CA GLU A 17 -3.95 10.04 5.45
C GLU A 17 -4.10 10.95 4.22
N LEU A 18 -5.29 10.99 3.62
CA LEU A 18 -5.58 11.89 2.52
C LEU A 18 -5.44 13.36 2.95
N ARG A 19 -5.93 13.70 4.15
CA ARG A 19 -5.78 15.04 4.74
C ARG A 19 -4.32 15.42 4.92
N THR A 20 -3.53 14.52 5.47
CA THR A 20 -2.09 14.73 5.71
C THR A 20 -1.36 14.92 4.37
N ALA A 21 -1.63 14.08 3.38
CA ALA A 21 -1.04 14.17 2.04
C ALA A 21 -1.43 15.47 1.30
N LEU A 22 -2.68 15.90 1.42
CA LEU A 22 -3.13 17.18 0.88
C LEU A 22 -2.43 18.37 1.54
N ASN A 23 -2.27 18.33 2.86
CA ASN A 23 -1.57 19.38 3.60
C ASN A 23 -0.08 19.45 3.27
N SER A 24 0.58 18.30 3.06
CA SER A 24 2.00 18.24 2.71
C SER A 24 2.28 18.61 1.26
N CYS A 25 1.30 18.48 0.36
CA CYS A 25 1.41 18.86 -1.05
C CYS A 25 1.76 20.35 -1.27
N GLY A 26 1.52 21.22 -0.29
CA GLY A 26 1.84 22.66 -0.36
C GLY A 26 0.99 23.45 -1.38
N ARG A 27 0.21 22.77 -2.22
CA ARG A 27 -0.74 23.36 -3.17
C ARG A 27 -2.07 23.64 -2.48
N LYS A 28 -2.65 24.80 -2.76
CA LYS A 28 -4.03 25.11 -2.34
C LYS A 28 -5.02 24.22 -3.09
N ALA A 29 -6.15 23.89 -2.48
CA ALA A 29 -7.24 23.15 -3.11
C ALA A 29 -7.65 23.72 -4.49
N ALA A 30 -7.69 25.06 -4.62
CA ALA A 30 -7.99 25.73 -5.88
C ALA A 30 -6.91 25.56 -6.97
N ALA A 31 -5.66 25.30 -6.60
CA ALA A 31 -4.61 24.97 -7.56
C ALA A 31 -4.80 23.55 -8.09
N LEU A 32 -4.97 22.57 -7.19
CA LEU A 32 -5.26 21.18 -7.56
C LEU A 32 -6.47 21.07 -8.49
N HIS A 33 -7.55 21.82 -8.20
CA HIS A 33 -8.73 21.88 -9.07
C HIS A 33 -8.42 22.36 -10.48
N ARG A 34 -7.61 23.42 -10.61
CA ARG A 34 -7.25 23.98 -11.91
C ARG A 34 -6.38 23.00 -12.68
N ASP A 35 -5.46 22.31 -12.01
CA ASP A 35 -4.59 21.30 -12.63
C ASP A 35 -5.45 20.13 -13.15
N MET A 36 -6.42 19.67 -12.36
CA MET A 36 -7.40 18.67 -12.81
C MET A 36 -8.15 19.12 -14.07
N LEU A 37 -8.70 20.35 -14.07
CA LEU A 37 -9.41 20.89 -15.24
C LEU A 37 -8.50 21.03 -16.46
N GLN A 38 -7.27 21.52 -16.27
CA GLN A 38 -6.31 21.78 -17.35
C GLN A 38 -5.84 20.48 -18.01
N GLU A 39 -5.58 19.46 -17.22
CA GLU A 39 -5.19 18.14 -17.71
C GLU A 39 -6.40 17.32 -18.17
N GLY A 40 -7.63 17.81 -17.96
CA GLY A 40 -8.86 17.17 -18.42
C GLY A 40 -9.41 16.09 -17.48
N ARG A 41 -8.80 15.91 -16.29
CA ARG A 41 -9.25 14.95 -15.27
C ARG A 41 -10.73 15.16 -14.95
N PRO A 42 -11.48 14.10 -14.62
CA PRO A 42 -12.90 14.19 -14.33
C PRO A 42 -13.09 15.05 -13.08
N VAL A 43 -13.62 16.26 -13.29
CA VAL A 43 -13.92 17.19 -12.21
C VAL A 43 -15.16 18.00 -12.57
N ARG A 44 -16.02 18.23 -11.58
CA ARG A 44 -17.26 18.97 -11.80
C ARG A 44 -16.99 20.47 -11.86
N ALA A 45 -17.52 21.13 -12.87
CA ALA A 45 -17.29 22.56 -13.14
C ALA A 45 -17.73 23.52 -12.02
N SER A 46 -18.47 23.06 -11.00
CA SER A 46 -18.84 23.90 -9.86
C SER A 46 -17.65 24.10 -8.91
N ALA A 47 -16.88 25.18 -9.12
CA ALA A 47 -15.73 25.55 -8.29
C ALA A 47 -16.01 25.60 -6.77
N GLY A 48 -17.25 25.92 -6.37
CA GLY A 48 -17.68 25.94 -4.97
C GLY A 48 -17.93 24.58 -4.33
N SER A 49 -18.17 23.51 -5.12
CA SER A 49 -18.30 22.15 -4.57
C SER A 49 -16.92 21.56 -4.29
N PHE A 50 -15.94 21.83 -5.14
CA PHE A 50 -14.64 21.17 -5.08
C PHE A 50 -13.71 21.73 -3.98
N GLN A 51 -13.73 23.05 -3.71
CA GLN A 51 -13.01 23.60 -2.55
C GLN A 51 -13.50 23.00 -1.21
N ASN A 52 -14.80 22.73 -1.11
CA ASN A 52 -15.38 22.01 0.02
C ASN A 52 -15.11 20.50 -0.03
N ALA A 53 -14.98 19.92 -1.23
CA ALA A 53 -14.67 18.50 -1.47
C ALA A 53 -13.23 18.12 -1.08
N LEU A 54 -12.26 19.00 -1.37
CA LEU A 54 -10.87 18.86 -0.93
C LEU A 54 -10.67 19.16 0.56
N THR A 55 -11.73 19.52 1.27
CA THR A 55 -11.74 19.45 2.73
C THR A 55 -12.06 17.99 3.08
N PRO A 56 -11.07 17.16 3.46
CA PRO A 56 -11.25 15.73 3.68
C PRO A 56 -12.39 15.48 4.65
N SER A 57 -13.46 14.89 4.12
CA SER A 57 -14.67 14.40 4.78
C SER A 57 -15.11 15.22 6.01
N THR A 58 -16.10 16.10 5.82
CA THR A 58 -16.97 16.47 6.93
C THR A 58 -18.08 15.42 7.06
N ASP A 59 -18.78 15.37 8.19
CA ASP A 59 -19.96 14.49 8.38
C ASP A 59 -21.03 14.63 7.28
N THR A 60 -20.96 15.70 6.47
CA THR A 60 -21.95 16.06 5.46
C THR A 60 -21.46 15.94 4.01
N HIS A 61 -20.17 15.67 3.78
CA HIS A 61 -19.62 15.65 2.42
C HIS A 61 -18.53 14.60 2.24
N HIS A 62 -18.75 13.67 1.30
CA HIS A 62 -17.78 12.66 0.90
C HIS A 62 -17.32 12.90 -0.54
N LEU A 63 -16.02 12.77 -0.77
CA LEU A 63 -15.44 12.75 -2.11
C LEU A 63 -16.10 11.67 -2.95
N ARG A 64 -16.33 11.95 -4.23
CA ARG A 64 -16.74 10.96 -5.22
C ARG A 64 -15.53 10.21 -5.78
N LEU A 65 -15.76 9.12 -6.50
CA LEU A 65 -14.69 8.26 -7.01
C LEU A 65 -13.78 8.97 -8.02
N ASP A 66 -14.35 9.77 -8.91
CA ASP A 66 -13.61 10.61 -9.86
C ASP A 66 -12.72 11.65 -9.14
N GLU A 67 -13.30 12.37 -8.19
CA GLU A 67 -12.61 13.37 -7.38
C GLU A 67 -11.51 12.72 -6.52
N PHE A 68 -11.84 11.61 -5.84
CA PHE A 68 -10.90 10.87 -5.00
C PHE A 68 -9.72 10.34 -5.81
N TRP A 69 -9.98 9.73 -6.97
CA TRP A 69 -8.94 9.24 -7.86
C TRP A 69 -8.06 10.38 -8.40
N GLY A 70 -8.67 11.45 -8.92
CA GLY A 70 -7.91 12.54 -9.52
C GLY A 70 -7.07 13.32 -8.51
N VAL A 71 -7.53 13.41 -7.25
CA VAL A 71 -6.71 13.94 -6.14
C VAL A 71 -5.52 13.04 -5.87
N LEU A 72 -5.72 11.73 -5.77
CA LEU A 72 -4.63 10.78 -5.54
C LEU A 72 -3.62 10.76 -6.69
N ASP A 73 -4.03 10.98 -7.93
CA ASP A 73 -3.11 11.08 -9.07
C ASP A 73 -2.21 12.33 -9.00
N LEU A 74 -2.64 13.39 -8.29
CA LEU A 74 -1.92 14.67 -8.21
C LEU A 74 -1.08 14.86 -6.94
N ILE A 75 -1.27 14.02 -5.93
CA ILE A 75 -0.57 14.12 -4.64
C ILE A 75 0.30 12.88 -4.40
N ASN A 76 1.11 12.91 -3.34
CA ASN A 76 1.71 11.69 -2.83
C ASN A 76 0.62 10.76 -2.26
N ASN A 77 0.18 9.81 -3.08
CA ASN A 77 -0.88 8.86 -2.76
C ASN A 77 -0.39 7.62 -1.99
N LYS A 78 0.92 7.44 -1.83
CA LYS A 78 1.51 6.26 -1.16
C LYS A 78 0.88 5.99 0.22
N PRO A 79 0.81 6.94 1.18
CA PRO A 79 0.25 6.66 2.51
C PRO A 79 -1.22 6.21 2.48
N VAL A 80 -2.00 6.81 1.57
CA VAL A 80 -3.42 6.46 1.39
C VAL A 80 -3.57 5.06 0.82
N LEU A 81 -2.75 4.71 -0.18
CA LEU A 81 -2.81 3.40 -0.82
C LEU A 81 -2.29 2.27 0.07
N HIS A 82 -1.22 2.49 0.84
CA HIS A 82 -0.77 1.55 1.87
C HIS A 82 -1.87 1.31 2.90
N SER A 83 -2.58 2.37 3.28
CA SER A 83 -3.73 2.25 4.17
C SER A 83 -4.84 1.39 3.55
N ILE A 84 -5.23 1.64 2.31
CA ILE A 84 -6.22 0.81 1.61
C ILE A 84 -5.77 -0.66 1.51
N CYS A 85 -4.55 -0.91 1.04
CA CYS A 85 -4.08 -2.25 0.70
C CYS A 85 -3.88 -3.13 1.93
N ARG A 86 -3.41 -2.57 3.04
CA ARG A 86 -3.26 -3.27 4.31
C ARG A 86 -4.57 -3.84 4.84
N GLN A 87 -5.70 -3.13 4.71
CA GLN A 87 -7.01 -3.66 5.10
C GLN A 87 -7.48 -4.81 4.19
N LEU A 88 -6.97 -4.86 2.96
CA LEU A 88 -7.31 -5.88 1.98
C LEU A 88 -6.36 -7.08 2.00
N ASP A 89 -5.37 -7.08 2.90
CA ASP A 89 -4.24 -8.03 2.96
C ASP A 89 -3.46 -8.07 1.63
N LEU A 90 -3.19 -6.89 1.07
CA LEU A 90 -2.46 -6.72 -0.18
C LEU A 90 -1.17 -5.94 0.06
N LEU A 91 -0.12 -6.34 -0.64
CA LEU A 91 1.10 -5.55 -0.79
C LEU A 91 0.94 -4.62 -1.99
N ILE A 92 1.50 -3.43 -1.89
CA ILE A 92 1.47 -2.43 -2.96
C ILE A 92 2.86 -1.90 -3.20
N ALA A 93 3.26 -1.79 -4.47
CA ALA A 93 4.50 -1.13 -4.83
C ALA A 93 4.33 -0.39 -6.17
N PRO A 94 5.05 0.72 -6.38
CA PRO A 94 4.99 1.45 -7.64
C PRO A 94 5.35 0.55 -8.81
N SER A 95 4.66 0.74 -9.94
CA SER A 95 5.05 0.10 -11.18
C SER A 95 6.38 0.70 -11.62
N PRO A 96 7.35 -0.13 -12.01
CA PRO A 96 8.65 0.37 -12.39
C PRO A 96 8.50 1.08 -13.75
N LEU A 97 8.90 2.35 -13.78
CA LEU A 97 8.83 3.20 -14.97
C LEU A 97 10.08 2.99 -15.82
N VAL A 98 9.98 3.27 -17.12
CA VAL A 98 11.18 3.34 -17.95
C VAL A 98 12.05 4.48 -17.48
N SER A 99 13.26 4.13 -17.06
CA SER A 99 14.27 5.10 -16.66
C SER A 99 15.29 5.32 -17.76
N GLU A 100 15.80 6.56 -17.85
CA GLU A 100 16.96 6.89 -18.68
C GLU A 100 18.25 6.27 -18.12
N ASP A 101 18.34 6.11 -16.79
CA ASP A 101 19.43 5.40 -16.10
C ASP A 101 18.88 4.32 -15.15
N PRO A 102 18.53 3.14 -15.69
CA PRO A 102 18.00 2.04 -14.88
C PRO A 102 18.94 1.57 -13.77
N GLN A 103 20.26 1.74 -13.93
CA GLN A 103 21.22 1.28 -12.95
C GLN A 103 21.28 2.24 -11.74
N ALA A 104 21.27 3.55 -11.99
CA ALA A 104 21.17 4.55 -10.92
C ALA A 104 19.85 4.40 -10.13
N ASP A 105 18.74 4.18 -10.82
CA ASP A 105 17.42 4.00 -10.18
C ASP A 105 17.32 2.75 -9.33
N LEU A 106 18.00 1.68 -9.74
CA LEU A 106 18.11 0.42 -8.99
C LEU A 106 19.00 0.59 -7.75
N LEU A 107 20.15 1.25 -7.88
CA LEU A 107 21.03 1.54 -6.76
C LEU A 107 20.38 2.48 -5.74
N GLY A 108 19.65 3.49 -6.22
CA GLY A 108 18.85 4.38 -5.39
C GLY A 108 17.81 3.60 -4.58
N ALA A 109 17.00 2.78 -5.26
CA ALA A 109 15.98 1.95 -4.58
C ALA A 109 16.60 0.96 -3.58
N PHE A 110 17.75 0.37 -3.89
CA PHE A 110 18.46 -0.51 -2.97
C PHE A 110 18.97 0.25 -1.73
N SER A 111 19.51 1.46 -1.92
CA SER A 111 19.95 2.31 -0.82
C SER A 111 18.79 2.75 0.07
N GLU A 112 17.67 3.14 -0.53
CA GLU A 112 16.44 3.51 0.20
C GLU A 112 15.94 2.33 1.03
N ARG A 113 15.79 1.14 0.41
CA ARG A 113 15.36 -0.09 1.11
C ARG A 113 16.24 -0.42 2.31
N ASN A 114 17.56 -0.28 2.18
CA ASN A 114 18.47 -0.56 3.30
C ASN A 114 18.41 0.52 4.39
N GLY A 115 18.11 1.77 4.03
CA GLY A 115 17.85 2.84 5.00
C GLY A 115 16.61 2.55 5.85
N GLU A 116 15.48 2.30 5.19
CA GLU A 116 14.21 1.94 5.85
C GLU A 116 14.37 0.70 6.75
N LEU A 117 15.05 -0.34 6.23
CA LEU A 117 15.30 -1.56 7.00
C LEU A 117 16.12 -1.31 8.26
N ALA A 118 17.14 -0.45 8.20
CA ALA A 118 17.95 -0.10 9.36
C ALA A 118 17.12 0.65 10.42
N GLU A 119 16.21 1.53 10.01
CA GLU A 119 15.28 2.20 10.91
C GLU A 119 14.35 1.20 11.60
N THR A 120 13.78 0.25 10.86
CA THR A 120 12.96 -0.84 11.41
C THR A 120 13.74 -1.74 12.36
N GLN A 121 14.99 -2.07 12.05
CA GLN A 121 15.88 -2.82 12.96
C GLN A 121 16.10 -2.07 14.28
N HIS A 122 16.37 -0.76 14.23
CA HIS A 122 16.50 0.07 15.43
C HIS A 122 15.21 0.08 16.26
N LEU A 123 14.05 0.17 15.61
CA LEU A 123 12.75 0.12 16.28
C LEU A 123 12.50 -1.27 16.91
N LEU A 124 12.83 -2.36 16.22
CA LEU A 124 12.74 -3.74 16.73
C LEU A 124 13.56 -3.92 18.01
N VAL A 125 14.82 -3.49 18.01
CA VAL A 125 15.69 -3.54 19.20
C VAL A 125 15.07 -2.74 20.35
N SER A 126 14.51 -1.56 20.06
CA SER A 126 13.84 -0.75 21.07
C SER A 126 12.64 -1.47 21.69
N VAL A 127 11.87 -2.23 20.90
CA VAL A 127 10.70 -2.99 21.37
C VAL A 127 11.13 -4.23 22.16
N ILE A 128 12.13 -4.96 21.69
CA ILE A 128 12.68 -6.14 22.39
C ILE A 128 13.21 -5.74 23.79
N ASN A 129 13.83 -4.57 23.90
CA ASN A 129 14.45 -4.10 25.14
C ASN A 129 13.51 -3.33 26.08
N ARG A 130 12.24 -3.07 25.71
CA ARG A 130 11.31 -2.26 26.53
C ARG A 130 10.82 -3.03 27.77
N THR A 131 10.69 -2.30 28.89
CA THR A 131 10.33 -2.86 30.20
C THR A 131 8.90 -2.54 30.69
N THR A 132 8.09 -1.74 29.99
CA THR A 132 6.78 -1.24 30.48
C THR A 132 5.58 -1.57 29.57
N LYS A 133 4.54 -2.20 30.14
CA LYS A 133 3.35 -2.78 29.44
C LYS A 133 2.45 -1.80 28.67
N GLU A 134 2.14 -0.62 29.21
CA GLU A 134 1.13 0.28 28.63
C GLU A 134 1.57 0.95 27.31
N SER A 135 2.87 0.94 27.01
CA SER A 135 3.46 1.49 25.77
C SER A 135 3.58 0.47 24.62
N VAL A 136 3.18 -0.79 24.84
CA VAL A 136 3.52 -1.91 23.96
C VAL A 136 2.56 -2.03 22.78
N ASP A 137 1.25 -1.89 22.97
CA ASP A 137 0.29 -2.14 21.88
C ASP A 137 0.38 -1.10 20.77
N GLY A 138 0.41 0.20 21.12
CA GLY A 138 0.57 1.27 20.13
C GLY A 138 1.91 1.19 19.39
N ALA A 139 3.00 0.93 20.11
CA ALA A 139 4.32 0.75 19.51
C ALA A 139 4.41 -0.49 18.61
N ARG A 140 3.78 -1.60 19.02
CA ARG A 140 3.65 -2.81 18.22
C ARG A 140 2.88 -2.52 16.93
N GLN A 141 1.79 -1.77 17.03
CA GLN A 141 1.00 -1.40 15.86
C GLN A 141 1.76 -0.46 14.92
N SER A 142 2.52 0.50 15.44
CA SER A 142 3.39 1.33 14.59
C SER A 142 4.48 0.48 13.93
N LEU A 143 5.11 -0.44 14.65
CA LEU A 143 6.19 -1.28 14.11
C LEU A 143 5.71 -2.29 13.07
N LEU A 144 4.54 -2.91 13.27
CA LEU A 144 3.93 -3.78 12.27
C LEU A 144 3.51 -3.02 11.01
N ARG A 145 3.26 -1.71 11.12
CA ARG A 145 3.01 -0.85 9.95
C ARG A 145 4.32 -0.66 9.21
N GLU A 146 5.38 -0.27 9.92
CA GLU A 146 6.72 -0.09 9.35
C GLU A 146 7.18 -1.33 8.57
N ILE A 147 7.12 -2.50 9.21
CA ILE A 147 7.49 -3.79 8.60
C ILE A 147 6.69 -4.10 7.33
N TYR A 148 5.41 -3.68 7.27
CA TYR A 148 4.60 -3.82 6.06
C TYR A 148 5.05 -2.86 4.95
N GLU A 149 5.36 -1.61 5.32
CA GLU A 149 5.80 -0.57 4.38
C GLU A 149 7.20 -0.90 3.81
N ASP A 150 8.14 -1.36 4.65
CA ASP A 150 9.46 -1.86 4.23
C ASP A 150 9.37 -3.02 3.24
N PHE A 151 8.41 -3.92 3.47
CA PHE A 151 8.22 -5.06 2.58
C PHE A 151 7.66 -4.61 1.23
N CYS A 152 6.77 -3.63 1.22
CA CYS A 152 6.30 -2.98 0.00
C CYS A 152 7.45 -2.29 -0.76
N GLU A 153 8.37 -1.63 -0.07
CA GLU A 153 9.58 -1.05 -0.70
C GLU A 153 10.52 -2.10 -1.26
N SER A 154 10.67 -3.23 -0.56
CA SER A 154 11.44 -4.37 -1.07
C SER A 154 10.83 -4.96 -2.35
N LEU A 155 9.49 -4.95 -2.47
CA LEU A 155 8.81 -5.33 -3.71
C LEU A 155 9.02 -4.31 -4.85
N SER A 156 9.07 -3.02 -4.53
CA SER A 156 9.40 -1.97 -5.50
C SER A 156 10.74 -2.25 -6.17
N LEU A 157 11.76 -2.56 -5.36
CA LEU A 157 13.08 -2.95 -5.84
C LEU A 157 13.03 -4.22 -6.71
N LEU A 158 12.32 -5.26 -6.27
CA LEU A 158 12.09 -6.48 -7.05
C LEU A 158 11.46 -6.21 -8.42
N PHE A 159 10.47 -5.33 -8.49
CA PHE A 159 9.84 -4.96 -9.77
C PHE A 159 10.79 -4.19 -10.68
N LYS A 160 11.64 -3.32 -10.13
CA LYS A 160 12.69 -2.66 -10.91
C LYS A 160 13.70 -3.69 -11.44
N LEU A 161 14.10 -4.68 -10.64
CA LEU A 161 14.98 -5.76 -11.07
C LEU A 161 14.33 -6.60 -12.19
N GLU A 162 13.06 -6.98 -12.04
CA GLU A 162 12.27 -7.68 -13.07
C GLU A 162 12.23 -6.87 -14.38
N GLN A 163 11.99 -5.56 -14.31
CA GLN A 163 11.96 -4.71 -15.49
C GLN A 163 13.32 -4.67 -16.19
N ALA A 164 14.43 -4.59 -15.43
CA ALA A 164 15.77 -4.63 -16.00
C ALA A 164 16.05 -5.95 -16.76
N CYS A 165 15.53 -7.09 -16.27
CA CYS A 165 15.55 -8.35 -17.01
C CYS A 165 14.79 -8.26 -18.34
N LEU A 166 13.54 -7.80 -18.28
CA LEU A 166 12.63 -7.75 -19.42
C LEU A 166 13.10 -6.78 -20.51
N ALA A 167 13.64 -5.63 -20.12
CA ALA A 167 14.22 -4.64 -21.03
C ALA A 167 15.31 -5.27 -21.92
N ARG A 168 16.18 -6.10 -21.33
CA ARG A 168 17.26 -6.80 -22.04
C ARG A 168 16.76 -7.89 -22.98
N GLN A 169 15.56 -8.42 -22.75
CA GLN A 169 14.92 -9.43 -23.60
C GLN A 169 14.04 -8.83 -24.70
N GLY A 170 14.02 -7.50 -24.86
CA GLY A 170 13.16 -6.82 -25.84
C GLY A 170 11.67 -6.79 -25.43
N GLY A 171 11.38 -6.95 -24.13
CA GLY A 171 10.03 -6.87 -23.58
C GLY A 171 9.42 -5.47 -23.73
N SER A 172 8.09 -5.41 -23.86
CA SER A 172 7.36 -4.15 -23.86
C SER A 172 7.52 -3.44 -22.53
N LEU A 173 8.16 -2.28 -22.57
CA LEU A 173 8.40 -1.44 -21.41
C LEU A 173 7.16 -0.58 -21.10
N VAL A 174 6.81 -0.44 -19.83
CA VAL A 174 5.67 0.39 -19.39
C VAL A 174 6.05 1.86 -19.54
N ASN A 175 5.60 2.48 -20.63
CA ASN A 175 5.75 3.92 -20.80
C ASN A 175 4.84 4.63 -19.79
N GLY A 176 5.43 5.43 -18.89
CA GLY A 176 4.71 6.13 -17.81
C GLY A 176 3.66 7.13 -18.32
N ASP A 177 3.80 7.56 -19.57
CA ASP A 177 2.93 8.50 -20.27
C ASP A 177 1.68 7.85 -20.90
N ALA A 178 1.10 6.84 -20.23
CA ALA A 178 -0.27 6.45 -20.57
C ALA A 178 -1.18 7.63 -20.21
N ASP A 179 -1.92 8.14 -21.21
CA ASP A 179 -2.92 9.19 -21.01
C ASP A 179 -3.77 8.84 -19.78
N TRP A 180 -3.87 9.77 -18.83
CA TRP A 180 -4.55 9.55 -17.57
C TRP A 180 -6.00 9.09 -17.82
N SER A 181 -6.59 9.48 -18.96
CA SER A 181 -7.91 9.05 -19.42
C SER A 181 -7.98 7.52 -19.53
N GLN A 182 -7.00 6.92 -20.20
CA GLN A 182 -6.87 5.48 -20.36
C GLN A 182 -6.65 4.78 -19.01
N ARG A 183 -5.86 5.37 -18.10
CA ARG A 183 -5.66 4.82 -16.76
C ARG A 183 -6.96 4.83 -15.95
N TYR A 184 -7.72 5.91 -16.03
CA TYR A 184 -8.99 6.05 -15.35
C TYR A 184 -10.07 5.12 -15.93
N ASP A 185 -10.09 4.91 -17.24
CA ASP A 185 -11.00 3.98 -17.93
C ASP A 185 -10.84 2.53 -17.44
N ILE A 186 -9.62 2.10 -17.13
CA ILE A 186 -9.35 0.78 -16.52
C ILE A 186 -10.09 0.65 -15.19
N LEU A 187 -10.01 1.68 -14.34
CA LEU A 187 -10.70 1.71 -13.06
C LEU A 187 -12.22 1.72 -13.26
N GLN A 188 -12.73 2.62 -14.09
CA GLN A 188 -14.17 2.74 -14.35
C GLN A 188 -14.76 1.42 -14.85
N SER A 189 -14.11 0.80 -15.85
CA SER A 189 -14.56 -0.47 -16.42
C SER A 189 -14.61 -1.59 -15.36
N SER A 190 -13.60 -1.65 -14.49
CA SER A 190 -13.55 -2.65 -13.42
C SER A 190 -14.64 -2.44 -12.36
N VAL A 191 -14.86 -1.19 -11.94
CA VAL A 191 -15.92 -0.84 -10.98
C VAL A 191 -17.29 -1.14 -11.58
N GLN A 192 -17.53 -0.76 -12.83
CA GLN A 192 -18.80 -1.00 -13.52
C GLN A 192 -19.11 -2.48 -13.65
N ALA A 193 -18.12 -3.27 -14.10
CA ALA A 193 -18.27 -4.72 -14.20
C ALA A 193 -18.57 -5.35 -12.83
N LYS A 194 -17.93 -4.87 -11.76
CA LYS A 194 -18.18 -5.40 -10.41
C LYS A 194 -19.57 -5.03 -9.90
N LEU A 195 -20.01 -3.79 -10.08
CA LEU A 195 -21.34 -3.35 -9.68
C LEU A 195 -22.44 -4.09 -10.45
N GLN A 196 -22.25 -4.32 -11.75
CA GLN A 196 -23.16 -5.10 -12.57
C GLN A 196 -23.25 -6.56 -12.09
N ASN A 197 -22.11 -7.19 -11.81
CA ASN A 197 -22.06 -8.55 -11.27
C ASN A 197 -22.81 -8.65 -9.93
N LEU A 198 -22.60 -7.70 -9.01
CA LEU A 198 -23.30 -7.64 -7.72
C LEU A 198 -24.81 -7.48 -7.88
N LYS A 199 -25.26 -6.68 -8.88
CA LYS A 199 -26.68 -6.51 -9.20
C LYS A 199 -27.31 -7.80 -9.73
N GLU A 200 -26.61 -8.51 -10.61
CA GLU A 200 -27.12 -9.73 -11.26
C GLU A 200 -27.17 -10.94 -10.32
N HIS A 201 -26.15 -11.11 -9.46
CA HIS A 201 -26.01 -12.32 -8.66
C HIS A 201 -26.76 -12.26 -7.33
N GLY A 202 -27.38 -11.12 -6.98
CA GLY A 202 -28.17 -10.95 -5.76
C GLY A 202 -27.40 -11.29 -4.47
N THR A 203 -26.07 -11.40 -4.56
CA THR A 203 -25.19 -11.91 -3.52
C THR A 203 -25.13 -10.91 -2.39
N CYS A 204 -26.00 -11.12 -1.42
CA CYS A 204 -26.05 -10.49 -0.10
C CYS A 204 -26.01 -8.95 -0.13
N LEU A 205 -27.20 -8.36 -0.29
CA LEU A 205 -27.53 -6.94 -0.07
C LEU A 205 -27.30 -6.44 1.37
N GLN A 206 -26.38 -7.03 2.14
CA GLN A 206 -25.95 -6.50 3.44
C GLN A 206 -24.81 -5.47 3.29
N GLY A 207 -24.16 -5.42 2.12
CA GLY A 207 -23.05 -4.52 1.83
C GLY A 207 -23.49 -3.15 1.30
N LEU A 208 -23.77 -3.02 0.01
CA LEU A 208 -24.14 -1.74 -0.62
C LEU A 208 -25.66 -1.66 -0.80
N SER A 209 -26.26 -0.51 -0.47
CA SER A 209 -27.71 -0.36 -0.61
C SER A 209 -28.14 -0.42 -2.08
N ASN A 210 -29.30 -0.99 -2.37
CA ASN A 210 -29.88 -1.02 -3.73
C ASN A 210 -29.93 0.37 -4.37
N ARG A 211 -30.17 1.43 -3.57
CA ARG A 211 -30.16 2.81 -4.05
C ARG A 211 -28.79 3.25 -4.55
N VAL A 212 -27.72 2.86 -3.85
CA VAL A 212 -26.34 3.17 -4.27
C VAL A 212 -25.98 2.39 -5.54
N LEU A 213 -26.37 1.12 -5.63
CA LEU A 213 -26.14 0.30 -6.81
C LEU A 213 -26.89 0.86 -8.04
N SER A 214 -28.18 1.16 -7.91
CA SER A 214 -28.97 1.78 -8.98
C SER A 214 -28.41 3.13 -9.39
N ALA A 215 -28.11 4.03 -8.44
CA ALA A 215 -27.56 5.34 -8.75
C ALA A 215 -26.19 5.27 -9.46
N ALA A 216 -25.33 4.33 -9.07
CA ALA A 216 -24.01 4.15 -9.69
C ALA A 216 -24.08 3.50 -11.09
N LEU A 217 -25.18 2.82 -11.42
CA LEU A 217 -25.40 2.17 -12.72
C LEU A 217 -26.28 3.00 -13.67
N GLU A 218 -27.10 3.90 -13.16
CA GLU A 218 -28.03 4.75 -13.92
C GLU A 218 -27.44 6.14 -14.29
N SER A 219 -26.34 6.54 -13.65
CA SER A 219 -25.62 7.79 -13.95
C SER A 219 -24.51 7.61 -14.98
N ASP A 220 -23.90 8.71 -15.47
CA ASP A 220 -22.75 8.78 -16.41
C ASP A 220 -21.49 8.03 -15.89
N GLY A 221 -21.60 6.72 -15.72
CA GLY A 221 -20.59 5.84 -15.15
C GLY A 221 -20.54 5.86 -13.62
N CYS A 222 -19.68 4.99 -13.07
CA CYS A 222 -19.47 4.79 -11.64
C CYS A 222 -18.86 6.00 -10.91
N SER A 223 -18.71 7.14 -11.59
CA SER A 223 -18.19 8.42 -11.11
C SER A 223 -18.96 8.94 -9.89
N GLN A 224 -20.24 8.61 -9.74
CA GLN A 224 -21.05 9.06 -8.61
C GLN A 224 -20.85 8.27 -7.31
N LEU A 225 -20.07 7.19 -7.33
CA LEU A 225 -19.80 6.41 -6.13
C LEU A 225 -19.00 7.24 -5.14
N SER A 226 -19.52 7.43 -3.92
CA SER A 226 -18.76 8.13 -2.87
C SER A 226 -17.60 7.27 -2.38
N ALA A 227 -16.52 7.89 -1.89
CA ALA A 227 -15.35 7.23 -1.35
C ALA A 227 -15.68 6.18 -0.27
N PRO A 228 -16.57 6.40 0.72
CA PRO A 228 -16.99 5.35 1.63
C PRO A 228 -17.60 4.13 0.93
N ASN A 229 -18.45 4.34 -0.08
CA ASN A 229 -19.07 3.26 -0.83
C ASN A 229 -18.07 2.56 -1.76
N PHE A 230 -17.06 3.28 -2.27
CA PHE A 230 -15.96 2.70 -3.01
C PHE A 230 -15.07 1.81 -2.12
N LEU A 231 -14.68 2.27 -0.93
CA LEU A 231 -13.94 1.44 0.03
C LEU A 231 -14.76 0.20 0.41
N LYS A 232 -16.07 0.35 0.62
CA LYS A 232 -16.96 -0.79 0.83
C LYS A 232 -16.97 -1.77 -0.34
N LEU A 233 -17.00 -1.27 -1.58
CA LEU A 233 -16.90 -2.10 -2.77
C LEU A 233 -15.58 -2.89 -2.81
N LEU A 234 -14.45 -2.24 -2.48
CA LEU A 234 -13.14 -2.90 -2.41
C LEU A 234 -13.14 -4.04 -1.39
N PHE A 235 -13.75 -3.83 -0.23
CA PHE A 235 -13.88 -4.86 0.81
C PHE A 235 -14.70 -6.06 0.32
N LEU A 236 -15.84 -5.80 -0.32
CA LEU A 236 -16.74 -6.83 -0.85
C LEU A 236 -16.15 -7.59 -2.05
N ASP A 237 -15.22 -6.97 -2.77
CA ASP A 237 -14.57 -7.58 -3.93
C ASP A 237 -13.50 -8.62 -3.51
N GLN A 238 -13.92 -9.87 -3.28
CA GLN A 238 -13.00 -10.95 -2.94
C GLN A 238 -11.99 -11.31 -4.04
N SER A 239 -12.33 -11.10 -5.32
CA SER A 239 -11.39 -11.27 -6.43
C SER A 239 -10.28 -10.22 -6.47
N ARG A 240 -10.42 -9.13 -5.69
CA ARG A 240 -9.53 -7.97 -5.65
C ARG A 240 -9.31 -7.33 -7.02
N SER A 241 -10.21 -7.55 -7.98
CA SER A 241 -10.13 -7.00 -9.33
C SER A 241 -10.23 -5.48 -9.34
N VAL A 242 -11.13 -4.92 -8.52
CA VAL A 242 -11.32 -3.47 -8.39
C VAL A 242 -10.11 -2.84 -7.72
N ALA A 243 -9.57 -3.48 -6.66
CA ALA A 243 -8.35 -3.02 -6.00
C ALA A 243 -7.17 -3.00 -6.99
N LYS A 244 -6.99 -4.07 -7.78
CA LYS A 244 -5.96 -4.16 -8.82
C LYS A 244 -6.11 -3.06 -9.87
N ALA A 245 -7.34 -2.81 -10.35
CA ALA A 245 -7.61 -1.76 -11.32
C ALA A 245 -7.35 -0.35 -10.75
N PHE A 246 -7.70 -0.12 -9.48
CA PHE A 246 -7.45 1.13 -8.77
C PHE A 246 -5.97 1.41 -8.54
N ALA A 247 -5.21 0.41 -8.07
CA ALA A 247 -3.77 0.55 -7.94
C ALA A 247 -3.11 0.80 -9.31
N LYS A 248 -3.49 0.01 -10.33
CA LYS A 248 -2.96 0.15 -11.69
C LYS A 248 -3.26 1.53 -12.30
N SER A 249 -4.45 2.08 -12.08
CA SER A 249 -4.78 3.41 -12.61
C SER A 249 -3.94 4.51 -11.97
N LEU A 250 -3.44 4.30 -10.74
CA LEU A 250 -2.54 5.20 -10.03
C LEU A 250 -1.06 4.87 -10.23
N GLY A 251 -0.72 3.92 -11.12
CA GLY A 251 0.66 3.56 -11.43
C GLY A 251 1.27 2.52 -10.48
N TYR A 252 0.47 1.76 -9.73
CA TYR A 252 0.95 0.76 -8.78
C TYR A 252 0.62 -0.68 -9.21
N ARG A 253 1.39 -1.64 -8.69
CA ARG A 253 1.12 -3.07 -8.77
C ARG A 253 0.72 -3.59 -7.39
N LEU A 254 -0.12 -4.62 -7.37
CA LEU A 254 -0.52 -5.30 -6.14
C LEU A 254 0.00 -6.73 -6.12
N GLY A 255 0.50 -7.15 -4.96
CA GLY A 255 0.83 -8.53 -4.63
C GLY A 255 -0.04 -9.04 -3.48
N PRO A 256 -0.22 -10.37 -3.34
CA PRO A 256 -0.82 -10.93 -2.14
C PRO A 256 0.12 -10.71 -0.96
N LEU A 257 -0.40 -10.31 0.20
CA LEU A 257 0.38 -10.41 1.43
C LEU A 257 0.53 -11.89 1.81
N PRO A 258 1.75 -12.37 2.09
CA PRO A 258 1.96 -13.73 2.59
C PRO A 258 1.14 -14.00 3.85
N LEU A 259 0.54 -15.20 3.91
CA LEU A 259 -0.14 -15.64 5.13
C LEU A 259 0.88 -15.73 6.27
N LEU A 260 0.54 -15.11 7.39
CA LEU A 260 1.37 -15.15 8.58
C LEU A 260 1.29 -16.54 9.23
N ASN A 261 2.33 -17.35 9.05
CA ASN A 261 2.46 -18.65 9.70
C ASN A 261 3.11 -18.52 11.10
N TRP A 262 2.64 -17.57 11.90
CA TRP A 262 3.17 -17.35 13.25
C TRP A 262 2.48 -18.26 14.27
N GLN A 263 3.27 -18.87 15.14
CA GLN A 263 2.79 -19.56 16.34
C GLN A 263 3.42 -18.92 17.59
N PRO A 264 2.65 -18.77 18.69
CA PRO A 264 3.20 -18.25 19.94
C PRO A 264 4.19 -19.27 20.51
N GLU A 265 5.48 -18.95 20.46
CA GLU A 265 6.54 -19.79 20.99
C GLU A 265 7.41 -19.00 21.97
N ARG A 266 7.90 -19.66 23.02
CA ARG A 266 8.96 -19.10 23.86
C ARG A 266 10.28 -19.20 23.09
N GLN A 267 10.54 -18.22 22.25
CA GLN A 267 11.82 -18.05 21.59
C GLN A 267 12.68 -17.03 22.34
N ASP A 268 14.00 -17.24 22.31
CA ASP A 268 14.94 -16.20 22.71
C ASP A 268 14.92 -15.10 21.64
N LEU A 269 14.32 -13.96 21.99
CA LEU A 269 14.15 -12.84 21.06
C LEU A 269 15.49 -12.30 20.56
N ILE A 270 16.55 -12.36 21.36
CA ILE A 270 17.88 -11.87 20.97
C ILE A 270 18.47 -12.81 19.93
N GLN A 271 18.35 -14.12 20.15
CA GLN A 271 18.78 -15.12 19.17
C GLN A 271 17.99 -15.01 17.87
N SER A 272 16.66 -14.90 17.95
CA SER A 272 15.80 -14.73 16.77
C SER A 272 16.10 -13.43 16.02
N TYR A 273 16.43 -12.35 16.73
CA TYR A 273 16.85 -11.08 16.12
C TYR A 273 18.20 -11.20 15.41
N SER A 274 19.21 -11.83 16.02
CA SER A 274 20.50 -12.07 15.38
C SER A 274 20.38 -12.94 14.12
N GLN A 275 19.49 -13.93 14.12
CA GLN A 275 19.19 -14.74 12.93
C GLN A 275 18.50 -13.94 11.82
N LEU A 276 17.67 -12.95 12.19
CA LEU A 276 17.05 -12.04 11.23
C LEU A 276 18.11 -11.15 10.59
N GLU A 277 19.02 -10.55 11.37
CA GLU A 277 20.10 -9.71 10.86
C GLU A 277 20.99 -10.47 9.87
N SER A 278 21.34 -11.72 10.19
CA SER A 278 22.11 -12.58 9.28
C SER A 278 21.37 -12.81 7.95
N ARG A 279 20.08 -13.15 8.00
CA ARG A 279 19.28 -13.34 6.78
C ARG A 279 19.20 -12.09 5.93
N GLN A 280 18.99 -10.94 6.58
CA GLN A 280 18.91 -9.65 5.89
C GLN A 280 20.22 -9.25 5.22
N ALA A 281 21.36 -9.60 5.82
CA ALA A 281 22.67 -9.42 5.21
C ALA A 281 22.84 -10.33 3.97
N ASP A 282 22.45 -11.60 4.06
CA ASP A 282 22.53 -12.57 2.96
C ASP A 282 21.68 -12.10 1.75
N THR A 283 20.44 -11.66 1.99
CA THR A 283 19.55 -11.15 0.94
C THR A 283 20.07 -9.85 0.33
N ALA A 284 20.62 -8.95 1.16
CA ALA A 284 21.26 -7.74 0.66
C ALA A 284 22.49 -8.04 -0.21
N GLU A 285 23.29 -9.05 0.15
CA GLU A 285 24.43 -9.51 -0.66
C GLU A 285 23.97 -10.07 -2.00
N LYS A 286 22.92 -10.91 -2.02
CA LYS A 286 22.35 -11.45 -3.26
C LYS A 286 21.85 -10.36 -4.20
N ILE A 287 21.10 -9.39 -3.67
CA ILE A 287 20.63 -8.24 -4.44
C ILE A 287 21.83 -7.42 -4.96
N SER A 288 22.82 -7.15 -4.12
CA SER A 288 24.03 -6.42 -4.51
C SER A 288 24.80 -7.13 -5.63
N ASN A 289 24.92 -8.46 -5.57
CA ASN A 289 25.55 -9.25 -6.62
C ASN A 289 24.75 -9.17 -7.93
N ALA A 290 23.42 -9.32 -7.87
CA ALA A 290 22.55 -9.14 -9.04
C ALA A 290 22.67 -7.75 -9.67
N LEU A 291 22.78 -6.70 -8.85
CA LEU A 291 22.99 -5.32 -9.31
C LEU A 291 24.36 -5.13 -9.96
N ARG A 292 25.40 -5.76 -9.41
CA ARG A 292 26.78 -5.71 -9.95
C ARG A 292 26.89 -6.44 -11.28
N ASP A 293 26.33 -7.63 -11.36
CA ASP A 293 26.40 -8.48 -12.54
C ASP A 293 25.50 -7.94 -13.66
N GLN A 294 24.57 -7.04 -13.31
CA GLN A 294 23.54 -6.47 -14.17
C GLN A 294 22.69 -7.55 -14.87
N GLN A 295 22.78 -8.79 -14.42
CA GLN A 295 22.07 -9.94 -14.92
C GLN A 295 21.39 -10.55 -13.72
N ILE A 296 20.08 -10.72 -13.83
CA ILE A 296 19.32 -11.47 -12.85
C ILE A 296 18.33 -12.34 -13.63
N THR A 297 18.28 -13.60 -13.24
CA THR A 297 17.43 -14.62 -13.81
C THR A 297 16.08 -14.63 -13.11
N GLN A 298 15.08 -15.23 -13.75
CA GLN A 298 13.78 -15.42 -13.10
C GLN A 298 13.88 -16.30 -11.84
N ALA A 299 14.82 -17.24 -11.81
CA ALA A 299 15.09 -18.07 -10.64
C ALA A 299 15.62 -17.23 -9.48
N GLU A 300 16.64 -16.40 -9.72
CA GLU A 300 17.20 -15.49 -8.70
C GLU A 300 16.15 -14.47 -8.20
N LEU A 301 15.32 -13.92 -9.07
CA LEU A 301 14.19 -13.07 -8.65
C LEU A 301 13.23 -13.82 -7.72
N SER A 302 12.96 -15.09 -8.01
CA SER A 302 12.06 -15.92 -7.21
C SER A 302 12.68 -16.29 -5.86
N GLU A 303 14.00 -16.54 -5.83
CA GLU A 303 14.76 -16.75 -4.61
C GLU A 303 14.78 -15.51 -3.72
N ILE A 304 15.11 -14.33 -4.27
CA ILE A 304 15.09 -13.06 -3.54
C ILE A 304 13.69 -12.77 -2.99
N TYR A 305 12.64 -13.01 -3.78
CA TYR A 305 11.27 -12.85 -3.30
C TYR A 305 10.98 -13.77 -2.11
N GLN A 306 11.36 -15.05 -2.17
CA GLN A 306 11.12 -15.98 -1.06
C GLN A 306 11.89 -15.56 0.20
N GLU A 307 13.13 -15.09 0.07
CA GLU A 307 13.89 -14.59 1.22
C GLU A 307 13.24 -13.36 1.86
N LEU A 308 12.75 -12.42 1.05
CA LEU A 308 12.04 -11.24 1.57
C LEU A 308 10.73 -11.64 2.28
N VAL A 309 10.04 -12.68 1.81
CA VAL A 309 8.89 -13.26 2.53
C VAL A 309 9.32 -13.83 3.89
N ASP A 310 10.43 -14.58 3.93
CA ASP A 310 10.94 -15.20 5.15
C ASP A 310 11.45 -14.15 6.16
N GLU A 311 12.08 -13.08 5.68
CA GLU A 311 12.46 -11.89 6.47
C GLU A 311 11.22 -11.22 7.07
N HIS A 312 10.22 -10.92 6.24
CA HIS A 312 8.98 -10.31 6.69
C HIS A 312 8.28 -11.16 7.77
N GLN A 313 8.19 -12.48 7.57
CA GLN A 313 7.63 -13.40 8.55
C GLN A 313 8.44 -13.39 9.86
N ALA A 314 9.76 -13.35 9.79
CA ALA A 314 10.62 -13.30 10.97
C ALA A 314 10.48 -11.96 11.73
N GLN A 315 10.44 -10.84 11.02
CA GLN A 315 10.17 -9.51 11.61
C GLN A 315 8.83 -9.47 12.33
N VAL A 316 7.75 -9.90 11.67
CA VAL A 316 6.43 -9.94 12.30
C VAL A 316 6.42 -10.89 13.50
N SER A 317 7.04 -12.06 13.39
CA SER A 317 7.12 -13.04 14.47
C SER A 317 7.85 -12.50 15.71
N LEU A 318 8.96 -11.78 15.51
CA LEU A 318 9.69 -11.11 16.59
C LEU A 318 8.81 -10.11 17.34
N VAL A 319 8.09 -9.28 16.60
CA VAL A 319 7.19 -8.27 17.16
C VAL A 319 6.04 -8.92 17.92
N MET A 320 5.43 -9.96 17.36
CA MET A 320 4.33 -10.68 18.01
C MET A 320 4.80 -11.44 19.26
N ASN A 321 5.99 -12.06 19.23
CA ASN A 321 6.57 -12.77 20.38
C ASN A 321 7.08 -11.82 21.48
N SER A 322 7.54 -10.60 21.13
CA SER A 322 7.89 -9.58 22.12
C SER A 322 6.70 -9.13 22.98
N GLY A 323 5.48 -9.19 22.43
CA GLY A 323 4.25 -8.92 23.17
C GLY A 323 3.77 -10.11 24.02
N ALA A 324 4.27 -11.32 23.78
CA ALA A 324 3.87 -12.55 24.47
C ALA A 324 4.74 -12.87 25.70
N LEU A 325 5.87 -12.17 25.90
CA LEU A 325 6.72 -12.41 27.06
C LEU A 325 6.06 -11.88 28.35
N PRO A 326 5.97 -12.69 29.42
CA PRO A 326 5.60 -12.17 30.72
C PRO A 326 6.64 -11.13 31.16
N TYR A 327 6.13 -10.02 31.69
CA TYR A 327 6.88 -8.95 32.35
C TYR A 327 8.09 -9.51 33.12
N ARG A 328 9.31 -9.13 32.71
CA ARG A 328 10.48 -9.23 33.59
C ARG A 328 10.42 -8.04 34.54
N PRO A 329 10.06 -8.20 35.83
CA PRO A 329 10.35 -7.15 36.79
C PRO A 329 11.85 -6.87 36.73
N LYS A 330 12.23 -5.59 36.83
CA LYS A 330 13.62 -5.22 37.09
C LYS A 330 14.09 -6.11 38.24
N HIS A 331 15.22 -6.79 38.05
CA HIS A 331 15.93 -7.44 39.13
C HIS A 331 16.06 -6.43 40.26
N GLU A 332 15.44 -6.73 41.40
CA GLU A 332 15.81 -6.11 42.67
C GLU A 332 17.27 -6.52 42.89
N GLU A 333 18.15 -5.53 42.88
CA GLU A 333 19.50 -5.66 43.39
C GLU A 333 19.42 -6.16 44.84
N PHE A 334 19.96 -7.34 45.10
CA PHE A 334 20.39 -7.80 46.41
C PHE A 334 21.75 -8.44 46.30
#